data_AF-A0A6P2GVR5-F1
#
_entry.id   AF-A0A6P2GVR5-F1
#
_cell.length_a   1.000
_cell.length_b   1.000
_cell.length_c   1.000
_cell.angle_alpha   90.00
_cell.angle_beta   90.00
_cell.angle_gamma   90.00
#
_symmetry.space_group_name_H-M   'P 1'
#
loop_
_entity.id
_entity.type
_entity.pdbx_description
1 polymer ?
#
loop_
_entity_poly.entity_id
_entity_poly.type
_entity_poly.pdbx_seq_one_letter_code
_entity_poly.pdbx_strand_id
1 'polypeptide(L)' 'MTQRTLAEKLDVKGSHMSNMLNREPVDRHGKPRQDLPARYIAEFEREVGNRAVSQFLARMAMLTLMEEVITAQRGM' A
#
# COMPACT_ATOMS: atom_id res chain seq x y z
N MET A 1 11.70 -1.66 -14.93
CA MET A 1 10.95 -2.92 -14.75
C MET A 1 9.53 -2.73 -15.28
N THR A 2 8.94 -3.73 -15.93
CA THR A 2 7.54 -3.67 -16.40
C THR A 2 6.58 -4.18 -15.31
N GLN A 3 5.29 -3.83 -15.37
CA GLN A 3 4.28 -4.39 -14.45
C GLN A 3 4.17 -5.90 -14.54
N ARG A 4 4.38 -6.47 -15.74
CA ARG A 4 4.41 -7.92 -15.95
C ARG A 4 5.53 -8.58 -15.17
N THR A 5 6.75 -8.06 -15.31
CA THR A 5 7.92 -8.57 -14.59
C THR A 5 7.73 -8.47 -13.08
N LEU A 6 7.15 -7.37 -12.59
CA LEU A 6 6.85 -7.21 -11.17
C LEU A 6 5.81 -8.25 -10.70
N ALA A 7 4.77 -8.50 -11.50
CA ALA A 7 3.75 -9.50 -11.19
C ALA A 7 4.35 -10.92 -11.10
N GLU A 8 5.24 -11.28 -12.02
CA GLU A 8 5.97 -12.55 -12.00
C GLU A 8 6.85 -12.68 -10.74
N LYS A 9 7.54 -11.61 -10.34
CA LYS A 9 8.40 -11.62 -9.16
C LYS A 9 7.66 -11.73 -7.84
N LEU A 10 6.45 -11.16 -7.75
CA LEU A 10 5.60 -11.25 -6.55
C LEU A 10 4.65 -12.47 -6.55
N ASP A 11 4.74 -13.34 -7.57
CA ASP A 11 3.79 -14.44 -7.80
C ASP A 11 2.31 -13.97 -7.79
N VAL A 12 2.06 -12.84 -8.48
CA VAL A 12 0.75 -12.22 -8.62
C VAL A 12 0.31 -12.28 -10.08
N LYS A 13 -0.97 -12.59 -10.32
CA LYS A 13 -1.56 -12.52 -11.66
C LYS A 13 -1.41 -11.10 -12.23
N GLY A 14 -0.93 -10.98 -13.47
CA GLY A 14 -0.73 -9.67 -14.13
C GLY A 14 -1.96 -8.75 -14.10
N SER A 15 -3.17 -9.31 -14.22
CA SER A 15 -4.41 -8.52 -14.12
C SER A 15 -4.62 -7.88 -12.75
N HIS A 16 -4.20 -8.54 -11.67
CA HIS A 16 -4.27 -7.97 -10.32
C HIS A 16 -3.22 -6.88 -10.15
N MET A 17 -2.00 -7.09 -10.67
CA MET A 17 -0.94 -6.07 -10.62
C MET A 17 -1.35 -4.79 -11.36
N SER A 18 -1.96 -4.91 -12.54
CA SER A 18 -2.48 -3.77 -13.29
C SER A 18 -3.70 -3.12 -12.63
N ASN A 19 -4.47 -3.85 -11.83
CA ASN A 19 -5.54 -3.28 -11.02
C ASN A 19 -4.95 -2.47 -9.85
N MET A 20 -3.99 -3.04 -9.11
CA MET A 20 -3.34 -2.42 -7.95
C MET A 20 -2.52 -1.17 -8.31
N LEU A 21 -1.82 -1.18 -9.44
CA LEU A 21 -0.94 -0.08 -9.85
C LEU A 21 -1.61 0.91 -10.82
N ASN A 22 -2.94 0.84 -10.95
CA ASN A 22 -3.64 1.79 -11.80
C ASN A 22 -3.61 3.19 -11.18
N ARG A 23 -3.54 4.22 -12.03
CA ARG A 23 -3.59 5.61 -11.57
C ARG A 23 -5.01 6.05 -11.20
N GLU A 24 -6.01 5.44 -11.83
CA GLU A 24 -7.41 5.73 -11.55
C GLU A 24 -7.87 4.90 -10.34
N PRO A 25 -8.47 5.52 -9.31
CA PRO A 25 -8.87 4.82 -8.09
C PRO A 25 -10.09 3.91 -8.30
N VAL A 26 -10.82 4.10 -9.39
CA VAL A 26 -12.02 3.33 -9.73
C VAL A 26 -11.86 2.69 -11.11
N ASP A 27 -12.58 1.59 -11.34
CA ASP A 27 -12.67 0.96 -12.65
C ASP A 27 -13.77 1.59 -13.52
N ARG A 28 -13.89 1.10 -14.75
CA ARG A 28 -14.89 1.57 -15.75
C ARG A 28 -16.35 1.36 -15.31
N HIS A 29 -16.59 0.59 -14.25
CA HIS A 29 -17.90 0.32 -13.68
C HIS A 29 -18.13 1.09 -12.37
N GLY A 30 -17.20 1.98 -12.00
CA GLY A 30 -17.26 2.78 -10.76
C GLY A 30 -16.88 2.01 -9.50
N LYS A 31 -16.33 0.80 -9.63
CA LYS A 31 -15.89 0.01 -8.47
C LYS A 31 -14.48 0.44 -8.04
N PRO A 32 -14.19 0.55 -6.73
CA PRO A 32 -12.82 0.78 -6.25
C PRO A 32 -11.86 -0.29 -6.75
N ARG A 33 -10.67 0.14 -7.14
CA ARG A 33 -9.56 -0.75 -7.47
C ARG A 33 -8.98 -1.37 -6.21
N GLN A 34 -8.32 -2.51 -6.40
CA GLN A 34 -7.76 -3.26 -5.29
C GLN A 34 -6.49 -2.59 -4.79
N ASP A 35 -6.36 -2.37 -3.49
CA ASP A 35 -5.09 -1.94 -2.89
C ASP A 35 -4.04 -3.05 -2.90
N LEU A 36 -2.76 -2.68 -2.77
CA LEU A 36 -1.67 -3.63 -2.54
C LEU A 36 -1.87 -4.33 -1.19
N PRO A 37 -2.09 -5.67 -1.15
CA PRO A 37 -2.25 -6.37 0.12
C PRO A 37 -0.98 -6.28 0.98
N ALA A 38 -1.14 -6.12 2.29
CA ALA A 38 -0.03 -5.90 3.22
C ALA A 38 1.09 -6.96 3.13
N ARG A 39 0.72 -8.23 2.90
CA ARG A 39 1.67 -9.34 2.74
C ARG A 39 2.67 -9.17 1.60
N TYR A 40 2.34 -8.35 0.59
CA TYR A 40 3.19 -8.11 -0.58
C TYR A 40 4.06 -6.86 -0.44
N ILE A 41 3.88 -6.03 0.59
CA ILE A 41 4.57 -4.74 0.70
C ILE A 41 6.09 -4.91 0.72
N ALA A 42 6.61 -5.81 1.57
CA ALA A 42 8.06 -5.98 1.71
C ALA A 42 8.73 -6.43 0.40
N GLU A 43 8.12 -7.38 -0.31
CA GLU A 43 8.63 -7.87 -1.58
C GLU A 43 8.46 -6.85 -2.70
N PHE A 44 7.32 -6.17 -2.75
CA PHE A 44 7.09 -5.05 -3.67
C PHE A 44 8.18 -4.00 -3.53
N GLU A 45 8.43 -3.51 -2.32
CA GLU A 45 9.43 -2.48 -2.01
C GLU A 45 10.85 -2.90 -2.38
N ARG A 46 11.19 -4.17 -2.12
CA ARG A 46 12.48 -4.75 -2.54
C ARG A 46 12.64 -4.69 -4.06
N GLU A 47 11.59 -5.05 -4.81
CA GLU A 47 11.63 -5.11 -6.27
C GLU A 47 11.61 -3.73 -6.94
N VAL A 48 10.88 -2.77 -6.38
CA VAL A 48 10.85 -1.39 -6.88
C VAL A 48 12.02 -0.55 -6.36
N GLY A 49 12.79 -1.07 -5.40
CA GLY A 49 13.99 -0.43 -4.85
C GLY A 49 13.69 0.81 -4.00
N ASN A 50 12.49 0.92 -3.41
CA ASN A 50 12.13 2.03 -2.52
C ASN A 50 11.26 1.55 -1.36
N ARG A 51 11.29 2.29 -0.25
CA ARG A 51 10.53 1.98 0.98
C ARG A 51 9.34 2.91 1.24
N ALA A 52 8.77 3.47 0.17
CA ALA A 52 7.78 4.54 0.30
C ALA A 52 6.51 4.09 1.02
N VAL A 53 6.06 2.85 0.81
CA VAL A 53 4.84 2.31 1.42
C VAL A 53 5.07 2.10 2.92
N SER A 54 6.14 1.44 3.32
CA SER A 54 6.49 1.25 4.73
C SER A 54 6.77 2.56 5.45
N GLN A 55 7.43 3.53 4.80
CA GLN A 55 7.64 4.87 5.37
C GLN A 55 6.32 5.61 5.60
N PHE A 56 5.40 5.55 4.63
CA PHE A 56 4.07 6.11 4.78
C PHE A 56 3.30 5.45 5.92
N LEU A 57 3.26 4.11 5.96
CA LEU A 57 2.58 3.36 7.01
C LEU A 57 3.17 3.64 8.40
N ALA A 58 4.51 3.71 8.53
CA ALA A 58 5.16 4.04 9.78
C ALA A 58 4.80 5.46 10.25
N ARG A 59 4.74 6.43 9.33
CA ARG A 59 4.30 7.80 9.64
C ARG A 59 2.84 7.83 10.10
N MET A 60 1.96 7.11 9.41
CA MET A 60 0.56 7.00 9.82
C MET A 60 0.41 6.36 11.20
N ALA A 61 1.13 5.26 11.46
CA ALA A 61 1.11 4.60 12.77
C ALA A 61 1.61 5.54 13.89
N MET A 62 2.66 6.32 13.65
CA MET A 62 3.14 7.31 14.61
C MET A 62 2.07 8.37 14.92
N LEU A 63 1.36 8.86 13.90
CA LEU A 63 0.27 9.81 14.09
C LEU A 63 -0.86 9.22 14.94
N THR A 64 -1.29 8.00 14.64
CA THR A 64 -2.31 7.28 15.42
C THR A 64 -1.91 7.14 16.89
N LEU A 65 -0.66 6.74 17.17
CA LEU A 65 -0.17 6.64 18.55
C LEU A 65 -0.16 8.00 19.27
N MET A 66 0.16 9.09 18.57
CA MET A 66 0.13 10.43 19.18
C MET A 66 -1.30 10.90 19.47
N GLU A 67 -2.27 10.57 18.62
CA GLU A 67 -3.69 10.84 18.86
C GLU A 67 -4.19 10.13 20.12
N GLU A 68 -3.79 8.87 20.31
CA GLU A 68 -4.10 8.10 21.52
C GLU A 68 -3.50 8.75 22.77
N VAL A 69 -2.24 9.18 22.72
CA VAL A 69 -1.57 9.86 23.85
C VAL A 69 -2.25 11.18 24.21
N ILE A 70 -2.57 12.01 23.21
CA ILE A 70 -3.26 13.29 23.42
C ILE A 70 -4.64 13.05 24.03
N THR A 71 -5.36 12.04 23.55
CA THR A 71 -6.69 11.67 24.07
C THR A 71 -6.61 11.23 25.53
N ALA A 72 -5.61 10.40 25.88
CA ALA A 72 -5.37 9.98 27.26
C ALA A 72 -5.02 11.16 28.20
N GLN A 73 -4.27 12.15 27.70
CA GLN A 73 -3.91 13.35 28.48
C GLN A 73 -5.07 14.33 28.68
N ARG A 74 -6.00 14.43 27.72
CA ARG A 74 -7.18 15.31 27.81
C ARG A 74 -8.34 14.73 28.64
N GLY A 75 -8.33 13.42 28.88
CA GLY A 75 -9.31 12.72 29.71
C GLY A 75 -8.97 12.65 31.20
N MET A 76 -7.83 13.20 31.61
CA MET A 76 -7.43 13.49 33.00
C MET A 76 -7.66 14.97 33.32
#